data_AF-A0A962RXV0-F1
#
_entry.id   AF-A0A962RXV0-F1
#
_cell.length_a   1.000
_cell.length_b   1.000
_cell.length_c   1.000
_cell.angle_alpha   90.00
_cell.angle_beta   90.00
_cell.angle_gamma   90.00
#
_symmetry.space_group_name_H-M   'P 1'
#
loop_
_entity.id
_entity.type
_entity.pdbx_description
1 polymer ?
#
loop_
_entity_poly.entity_id
_entity_poly.type
_entity_poly.pdbx_seq_one_letter_code
_entity_poly.pdbx_strand_id
1 'polypeptide(L)'
;MRAEVTVGEVVATCRAALDDGFRGTRAAACEWFLDPCAVCGATPPPERWCAPPDLAAAQRAERLLAALVQAGTAAGAPAPPAVRAALAAEFPCPAAGDD
;
A
#
# COMPACT_ATOMS: atom_id res chain seq x y z
N MET A 1 -11.25 -6.43 21.09
CA MET A 1 -10.68 -5.29 20.34
C MET A 1 -9.65 -5.87 19.38
N ARG A 2 -9.79 -5.67 18.06
CA ARG A 2 -8.68 -5.94 17.14
C ARG A 2 -7.67 -4.80 17.32
N ALA A 3 -6.40 -5.12 17.53
CA ALA A 3 -5.34 -4.12 17.47
C ALA A 3 -5.35 -3.51 16.06
N GLU A 4 -5.26 -2.18 15.99
CA GLU A 4 -5.15 -1.46 14.74
C GLU A 4 -3.75 -1.72 14.15
N VAL A 5 -3.67 -2.13 12.89
CA VAL A 5 -2.39 -2.41 12.22
C VAL A 5 -1.59 -1.11 12.12
N THR A 6 -0.33 -1.17 12.52
CA THR A 6 0.58 -0.02 12.53
C THR A 6 1.44 0.06 11.27
N VAL A 7 1.97 1.25 10.99
CA VAL A 7 2.92 1.46 9.87
C VAL A 7 4.15 0.57 10.00
N GLY A 8 4.65 0.35 11.22
CA GLY A 8 5.76 -0.55 11.48
C GLY A 8 5.47 -2.00 11.07
N GLU A 9 4.25 -2.48 11.33
CA GLU A 9 3.83 -3.83 10.91
C GLU A 9 3.71 -3.96 9.39
N VAL A 10 3.19 -2.94 8.70
CA VAL A 10 3.16 -2.92 7.23
C VAL A 10 4.57 -2.92 6.65
N VAL A 11 5.45 -2.07 7.17
CA VAL A 11 6.85 -1.98 6.74
C VAL A 11 7.56 -3.33 6.92
N ALA A 12 7.40 -3.96 8.10
CA ALA A 12 8.00 -5.26 8.38
C ALA A 12 7.45 -6.36 7.45
N THR A 13 6.14 -6.37 7.21
CA THR A 13 5.46 -7.36 6.36
C THR A 13 5.91 -7.24 4.90
N CYS A 14 5.90 -6.02 4.34
CA CYS A 14 6.28 -5.80 2.96
C CYS A 14 7.79 -5.99 2.73
N ARG A 15 8.65 -5.64 3.69
CA ARG A 15 10.09 -5.98 3.60
C ARG A 15 10.32 -7.48 3.58
N ALA A 16 9.71 -8.20 4.52
CA ALA A 16 9.83 -9.67 4.54
C ALA A 16 9.30 -10.31 3.25
N ALA A 17 8.19 -9.78 2.70
CA ALA A 17 7.70 -10.21 1.39
C ALA A 17 8.74 -9.99 0.28
N LEU A 18 9.39 -8.82 0.23
CA LEU A 18 10.42 -8.50 -0.75
C LEU A 18 11.67 -9.38 -0.61
N ASP A 19 12.14 -9.61 0.62
CA ASP A 19 13.27 -10.51 0.91
C ASP A 19 12.99 -11.95 0.45
N ASP A 20 11.73 -12.40 0.55
CA ASP A 20 11.28 -13.71 0.05
C ASP A 20 11.02 -13.73 -1.48
N GLY A 21 11.38 -12.66 -2.20
CA GLY A 21 11.16 -12.53 -3.64
C GLY A 21 9.69 -12.29 -4.03
N PHE A 22 8.91 -11.73 -3.11
CA PHE A 22 7.49 -11.38 -3.21
C PHE A 22 6.59 -12.59 -3.54
N ARG A 23 6.70 -13.66 -2.74
CA ARG A 23 5.90 -14.90 -2.89
C ARG A 23 5.25 -15.34 -1.57
N GLY A 24 4.23 -16.19 -1.69
CA GLY A 24 3.58 -16.83 -0.54
C GLY A 24 2.73 -15.88 0.32
N THR A 25 2.50 -16.26 1.57
CA THR A 25 1.54 -15.58 2.46
C THR A 25 1.94 -14.13 2.79
N ARG A 26 3.24 -13.83 2.86
CA ARG A 26 3.71 -12.46 3.15
C ARG A 26 3.48 -11.52 1.98
N ALA A 27 3.66 -12.00 0.75
CA ALA A 27 3.31 -11.24 -0.45
C ALA A 27 1.83 -10.92 -0.48
N ALA A 28 0.97 -11.93 -0.27
CA ALA A 28 -0.47 -11.71 -0.18
C ALA A 28 -0.84 -10.70 0.92
N ALA A 29 -0.21 -10.78 2.10
CA ALA A 29 -0.44 -9.83 3.18
C ALA A 29 0.03 -8.40 2.83
N CYS A 30 1.16 -8.23 2.15
CA CYS A 30 1.60 -6.92 1.66
C CYS A 30 0.65 -6.38 0.57
N GLU A 31 0.22 -7.24 -0.36
CA GLU A 31 -0.72 -6.89 -1.43
C GLU A 31 -2.07 -6.38 -0.91
N TRP A 32 -2.56 -6.92 0.21
CA TRP A 32 -3.76 -6.41 0.87
C TRP A 32 -3.69 -4.93 1.25
N PHE A 33 -2.49 -4.39 1.51
CA PHE A 33 -2.29 -2.98 1.80
C PHE A 33 -2.13 -2.13 0.53
N LEU A 34 -1.70 -2.74 -0.58
CA LEU A 34 -1.47 -2.07 -1.86
C LEU A 34 -2.74 -1.97 -2.72
N ASP A 35 -3.54 -3.03 -2.70
CA ASP A 35 -4.76 -3.17 -3.50
C ASP A 35 -5.84 -3.88 -2.65
N PRO A 36 -6.52 -3.15 -1.75
CA PRO A 36 -7.58 -3.75 -0.95
C PRO A 36 -8.73 -4.16 -1.89
N CYS A 37 -8.94 -5.47 -2.02
CA CYS A 37 -9.89 -6.06 -2.96
C CYS A 37 -11.32 -5.52 -2.76
N ALA A 38 -11.89 -4.94 -3.82
CA ALA A 38 -13.27 -4.41 -3.83
C ALA A 38 -14.35 -5.49 -3.59
N VAL A 39 -14.03 -6.77 -3.86
CA VAL A 39 -14.97 -7.90 -3.71
C VAL A 39 -15.14 -8.32 -2.24
N CYS A 40 -14.26 -7.85 -1.35
CA CYS A 40 -14.27 -8.21 0.06
C CYS A 40 -15.25 -7.39 0.93
N GLY A 41 -16.18 -6.66 0.29
CA GLY A 41 -17.29 -5.97 0.97
C GLY A 41 -16.94 -4.60 1.55
N ALA A 42 -15.71 -4.13 1.40
CA ALA A 42 -15.34 -2.75 1.67
C ALA A 42 -15.40 -1.97 0.35
N THR A 43 -16.37 -1.06 0.22
CA THR A 43 -16.35 -0.03 -0.84
C THR A 43 -14.96 0.61 -0.83
N PRO A 44 -14.18 0.54 -1.92
CA PRO A 44 -12.88 1.19 -1.94
C PRO A 44 -13.09 2.68 -1.64
N PRO A 45 -12.35 3.27 -0.68
CA PRO A 45 -12.51 4.67 -0.36
C PRO A 45 -12.29 5.54 -1.62
N PRO A 46 -12.90 6.73 -1.69
CA PRO A 46 -12.81 7.61 -2.86
C PRO A 46 -11.40 8.14 -3.14
N GLU A 47 -10.44 7.86 -2.25
CA GLU A 47 -9.01 8.17 -2.41
C GLU A 47 -8.40 7.23 -3.45
N ARG A 48 -8.67 7.53 -4.73
CA ARG A 48 -8.15 6.81 -5.88
C ARG A 48 -6.67 7.13 -6.05
N TRP A 49 -5.80 6.18 -5.74
CA TRP A 49 -4.49 6.11 -6.39
C TRP A 49 -4.61 5.21 -7.61
N CYS A 50 -3.84 5.51 -8.66
CA CYS A 50 -3.88 4.78 -9.92
C CYS A 50 -2.49 4.21 -10.18
N ALA A 51 -2.18 3.09 -9.53
CA ALA A 51 -0.95 2.38 -9.83
C ALA A 51 -0.97 1.92 -11.31
N PRO A 52 0.15 2.07 -12.06
CA PRO A 52 0.21 1.62 -13.44
C PRO A 52 -0.07 0.11 -13.54
N PRO A 53 -0.86 -0.35 -14.52
CA PRO A 53 -1.24 -1.76 -14.63
C PRO A 53 -0.02 -2.68 -14.86
N ASP A 54 1.03 -2.16 -15.50
CA ASP A 54 2.26 -2.90 -15.79
C ASP A 54 3.25 -2.92 -14.62
N LEU A 55 2.99 -2.18 -13.55
CA LEU A 55 3.89 -2.10 -12.40
C LEU A 55 3.70 -3.32 -11.50
N ALA A 56 4.74 -4.13 -11.34
CA ALA A 56 4.66 -5.35 -10.55
C ALA A 56 4.34 -5.06 -9.06
N ALA A 57 3.67 -5.99 -8.38
CA ALA A 57 3.30 -5.83 -6.97
C ALA A 57 4.52 -5.61 -6.05
N ALA A 58 5.64 -6.29 -6.33
CA ALA A 58 6.91 -6.05 -5.64
C ALA A 58 7.39 -4.60 -5.80
N GLN A 59 7.36 -4.07 -7.01
CA GLN A 59 7.75 -2.68 -7.27
C GLN A 59 6.81 -1.70 -6.56
N ARG A 60 5.50 -1.96 -6.56
CA ARG A 60 4.53 -1.15 -5.78
C ARG A 60 4.84 -1.18 -4.28
N ALA A 61 5.21 -2.33 -3.74
CA ALA A 61 5.63 -2.45 -2.35
C ALA A 61 6.88 -1.62 -2.05
N GLU A 62 7.90 -1.69 -2.91
CA GLU A 62 9.12 -0.87 -2.77
C GLU A 62 8.79 0.64 -2.75
N ARG A 63 7.91 1.08 -3.66
CA ARG A 63 7.49 2.48 -3.74
C ARG A 63 6.69 2.91 -2.51
N LEU A 64 5.77 2.08 -2.02
CA LEU A 64 5.05 2.34 -0.77
C LEU A 64 6.03 2.51 0.41
N LEU A 65 7.00 1.61 0.55
CA LEU A 65 7.99 1.70 1.62
C LEU A 65 8.81 2.99 1.53
N ALA A 66 9.23 3.37 0.32
CA ALA A 66 9.94 4.63 0.10
C ALA A 66 9.08 5.84 0.46
N ALA A 67 7.80 5.86 0.04
CA ALA A 67 6.87 6.95 0.32
C ALA A 67 6.58 7.09 1.83
N LEU A 68 6.40 5.98 2.56
CA LEU A 68 6.21 6.00 4.02
C LEU A 68 7.43 6.56 4.75
N VAL A 69 8.64 6.25 4.28
CA VAL A 69 9.89 6.79 4.81
C VAL A 69 10.01 8.29 4.51
N GLN A 70 9.74 8.70 3.27
CA GLN A 70 9.80 10.12 2.87
C GLN A 70 8.77 10.97 3.62
N ALA A 71 7.58 10.44 3.87
CA ALA A 71 6.56 11.10 4.68
C ALA A 71 6.93 11.21 6.17
N GLY A 72 8.00 10.55 6.62
CA GLY A 72 8.41 10.57 8.02
C GLY A 72 7.38 9.96 8.97
N THR A 73 6.59 8.99 8.47
CA THR A 73 5.47 8.45 9.26
C THR A 73 5.99 7.58 10.41
N ALA A 74 5.56 7.89 11.65
CA ALA A 74 5.97 7.14 12.82
C ALA A 74 5.53 5.67 12.74
N ALA A 75 6.40 4.75 13.15
CA ALA A 75 6.11 3.31 13.08
C ALA A 75 4.86 2.89 13.88
N GLY A 76 4.53 3.60 14.97
CA GLY A 76 3.31 3.35 15.76
C GLY A 76 2.03 4.00 15.23
N ALA A 77 2.10 4.73 14.12
CA ALA A 77 0.91 5.36 13.52
C ALA A 77 -0.02 4.31 12.90
N PRO A 78 -1.33 4.59 12.81
CA PRO A 78 -2.27 3.72 12.11
C PRO A 78 -1.91 3.56 10.63
N ALA A 79 -1.76 2.32 10.17
CA ALA A 79 -1.38 2.02 8.80
C ALA A 79 -2.42 2.46 7.75
N PRO A 80 -3.74 2.23 7.89
CA PRO A 80 -4.69 2.52 6.82
C PRO A 80 -4.64 3.96 6.28
N PRO A 81 -4.69 5.03 7.11
CA PRO A 81 -4.57 6.40 6.59
C PRO A 81 -3.18 6.71 6.04
N ALA A 82 -2.11 6.19 6.65
CA ALA A 82 -0.74 6.44 6.21
C ALA A 82 -0.43 5.81 4.85
N VAL A 83 -0.83 4.54 4.65
CA VAL A 83 -0.64 3.81 3.40
C VAL A 83 -1.44 4.46 2.27
N ARG A 84 -2.68 4.87 2.52
CA ARG A 84 -3.49 5.58 1.51
C ARG A 84 -2.85 6.89 1.09
N ALA A 85 -2.41 7.72 2.05
CA ALA A 85 -1.74 8.98 1.75
C ALA A 85 -0.44 8.77 0.94
N ALA A 86 0.36 7.75 1.32
CA ALA A 86 1.59 7.41 0.62
C ALA A 86 1.32 6.92 -0.82
N LEU A 87 0.34 6.04 -1.04
CA LEU A 87 -0.02 5.54 -2.36
C LEU A 87 -0.63 6.62 -3.25
N ALA A 88 -1.44 7.52 -2.69
CA ALA A 88 -2.01 8.65 -3.43
C ALA A 88 -0.95 9.66 -3.88
N ALA A 89 0.09 9.88 -3.05
CA ALA A 89 1.22 10.73 -3.40
C ALA A 89 2.12 10.08 -4.47
N GLU A 90 2.35 8.78 -4.37
CA GLU A 90 3.22 8.04 -5.30
C GLU A 90 2.54 7.74 -6.65
N PHE A 91 1.24 7.43 -6.63
CA PHE A 91 0.45 7.04 -7.80
C PHE A 91 -0.78 7.94 -7.97
N PRO A 92 -0.60 9.24 -8.26
CA PRO A 92 -1.72 10.14 -8.48
C PRO A 92 -2.52 9.68 -9.70
N CYS A 93 -3.85 9.62 -9.57
CA CYS A 93 -4.71 9.36 -10.73
C CYS A 93 -4.64 10.51 -11.73
N PRO A 94 -4.65 10.24 -13.04
CA PRO A 94 -4.76 11.29 -14.04
C PRO A 94 -6.06 12.06 -13.79
N ALA A 95 -5.98 13.40 -13.88
CA ALA A 95 -7.19 14.22 -13.89
C ALA A 95 -8.08 13.74 -15.05
N ALA A 96 -9.36 13.53 -14.79
CA ALA A 96 -10.30 13.14 -15.83
C ALA A 96 -10.34 14.23 -16.90
N GLY A 97 -9.62 14.03 -18.01
CA GLY A 97 -9.48 15.02 -19.08
C GLY A 97 -8.27 14.75 -19.97
N ASP A 98 -8.29 13.65 -20.72
CA ASP A 98 -7.66 13.52 -22.03
C ASP A 98 -8.28 12.31 -22.77
N ASP A 99 -9.51 12.52 -23.28
CA ASP A 99 -10.06 12.01 -24.57
C ASP A 99 -11.41 12.71 -24.84
#